data_AF-A0AAD6F3X9-F1
#
_entry.id   AF-A0AAD6F3X9-F1
#
_cell.length_a   1.000
_cell.length_b   1.000
_cell.length_c   1.000
_cell.angle_alpha   90.00
_cell.angle_beta   90.00
_cell.angle_gamma   90.00
#
_symmetry.space_group_name_H-M   'P 1'
#
loop_
_entity.id
_entity.type
_entity.pdbx_description
1 polymer ?
#
loop_
_entity_poly.entity_id
_entity_poly.type
_entity_poly.pdbx_seq_one_letter_code
_entity_poly.pdbx_strand_id
1 'polypeptide(L)'
;MVIFNGQLKIRIREALDLKPTAWSLRHAVGPKTQSFLLDTYIALNVDDSRVGQTSTKQKTNSPNWNHEFCTEVHEGRRLELSVFHDAPIGCDDFVANCIIQLEDILHSGSKHFENWKVSTIVNQLQEDDEEKE
;
A
#
# COMPACT_ATOMS: atom_id res chain seq x y z
N MET A 1 20.36 5.52 -16.61
CA MET A 1 19.33 5.31 -15.57
C MET A 1 17.98 5.45 -16.24
N VAL A 2 17.13 4.43 -16.13
CA VAL A 2 15.83 4.41 -16.82
C VAL A 2 14.84 5.24 -16.04
N ILE A 3 14.11 6.12 -16.74
CA ILE A 3 13.06 6.98 -16.18
C ILE A 3 11.82 6.88 -17.07
N PHE A 4 10.65 7.02 -16.46
CA PHE A 4 9.38 7.05 -17.16
C PHE A 4 8.86 8.48 -17.29
N ASN A 5 8.48 8.87 -18.51
CA ASN A 5 7.75 10.10 -18.78
C ASN A 5 6.53 9.73 -19.62
N GLY A 6 5.34 10.10 -19.16
CA GLY A 6 4.10 9.88 -19.90
C GLY A 6 2.89 9.57 -19.02
N GLN A 7 1.84 9.05 -19.66
CA GLN A 7 0.61 8.69 -18.99
C GLN A 7 0.70 7.29 -18.38
N LEU A 8 0.42 7.20 -17.09
CA LEU A 8 0.37 5.96 -16.33
C LEU A 8 -1.08 5.65 -15.94
N LYS A 9 -1.53 4.47 -16.34
CA LYS A 9 -2.83 3.92 -15.97
C LYS A 9 -2.63 2.67 -15.12
N ILE A 10 -3.14 2.68 -13.90
CA ILE A 10 -3.01 1.57 -12.95
C ILE A 10 -4.39 1.13 -12.50
N ARG A 11 -4.66 -0.17 -12.54
CA ARG A 11 -5.84 -0.77 -11.90
C ARG A 11 -5.40 -1.66 -10.75
N ILE A 12 -5.80 -1.27 -9.54
CA ILE A 12 -5.62 -2.07 -8.33
C ILE A 12 -6.87 -2.93 -8.15
N ARG A 13 -6.73 -4.25 -8.30
CA ARG A 13 -7.87 -5.17 -8.17
C ARG A 13 -8.13 -5.51 -6.71
N GLU A 14 -7.27 -6.31 -6.11
CA GLU A 14 -7.48 -6.86 -4.78
C GLU A 14 -6.16 -7.18 -4.09
N ALA A 15 -6.23 -7.38 -2.78
CA ALA A 15 -5.19 -8.01 -1.98
C ALA A 15 -5.77 -9.25 -1.31
N LEU A 16 -4.90 -10.20 -1.00
CA LEU A 16 -5.24 -11.45 -0.33
C LEU A 16 -4.38 -11.60 0.92
N ASP A 17 -4.97 -12.15 1.97
CA ASP A 17 -4.27 -12.59 3.18
C ASP A 17 -3.41 -11.51 3.85
N LEU A 18 -3.91 -10.26 3.87
CA LEU A 18 -3.29 -9.17 4.62
C LEU A 18 -3.21 -9.52 6.10
N LYS A 19 -2.07 -9.22 6.72
CA LYS A 19 -1.84 -9.49 8.13
C LYS A 19 -1.89 -8.17 8.91
N PRO A 20 -2.76 -8.04 9.91
CA PRO A 20 -2.70 -6.93 10.84
C PRO A 20 -1.30 -6.84 11.46
N THR A 21 -0.76 -5.62 11.59
CA THR A 21 0.50 -5.42 12.31
C THR A 21 0.26 -5.47 13.81
N ALA A 22 1.34 -5.65 14.59
CA ALA A 22 1.24 -5.55 16.05
C ALA A 22 0.64 -4.21 16.49
N TRP A 23 0.96 -3.13 15.76
CA TRP A 23 0.43 -1.80 16.02
C TRP A 23 -1.08 -1.73 15.76
N SER A 24 -1.59 -2.23 14.63
CA SER A 24 -3.03 -2.27 14.35
C SER A 24 -3.82 -3.11 15.37
N LEU A 25 -3.17 -4.08 16.01
CA LEU A 25 -3.77 -4.93 17.04
C LEU A 25 -3.78 -4.29 18.44
N ARG A 26 -3.13 -3.14 18.67
CA ARG A 26 -2.98 -2.53 20.01
C ARG A 26 -4.31 -2.22 20.70
N HIS A 27 -5.36 -1.95 19.92
CA HIS A 27 -6.71 -1.66 20.40
C HIS A 27 -7.70 -2.82 20.18
N ALA A 28 -7.23 -3.96 19.66
CA ALA A 28 -8.09 -5.12 19.44
C ALA A 28 -8.54 -5.69 20.80
N VAL A 29 -9.83 -5.59 21.10
CA VAL A 29 -10.45 -6.16 22.29
C VAL A 29 -11.21 -7.45 21.91
N GLY A 30 -10.82 -8.58 22.47
CA GLY A 30 -11.50 -9.85 22.21
C GLY A 30 -10.68 -11.09 22.57
N PRO A 31 -11.28 -12.28 22.49
CA PRO A 31 -10.56 -13.54 22.69
C PRO A 31 -9.43 -13.68 21.67
N LYS A 32 -8.26 -14.20 22.08
CA LYS A 32 -7.08 -14.40 21.22
C LYS A 32 -7.33 -15.24 19.95
N THR A 33 -8.48 -15.92 19.86
CA THR A 33 -8.88 -16.78 18.75
C THR A 33 -9.66 -16.07 17.65
N GLN A 34 -10.15 -14.84 17.87
CA GLN A 34 -10.88 -14.09 16.84
C GLN A 34 -9.88 -13.38 15.93
N SER A 35 -9.94 -13.65 14.62
CA SER A 35 -9.14 -12.95 13.63
C SER A 35 -9.57 -11.48 13.56
N PHE A 36 -8.62 -10.57 13.82
CA PHE A 36 -8.84 -9.13 13.63
C PHE A 36 -8.96 -8.83 12.13
N LEU A 37 -9.95 -8.03 11.77
CA LEU A 37 -10.24 -7.65 10.40
C LEU A 37 -9.95 -6.18 10.22
N LEU A 38 -9.15 -5.86 9.20
CA LEU A 38 -8.73 -4.51 8.88
C LEU A 38 -9.83 -3.76 8.10
N ASP A 39 -9.86 -2.44 8.29
CA ASP A 39 -10.51 -1.51 7.35
C ASP A 39 -9.42 -0.97 6.42
N THR A 40 -9.38 -1.39 5.15
CA THR A 40 -8.19 -1.22 4.30
C THR A 40 -8.37 -0.34 3.08
N TYR A 41 -7.39 0.51 2.81
CA TYR A 41 -7.23 1.22 1.54
C TYR A 41 -5.77 1.13 1.06
N ILE A 42 -5.54 1.44 -0.22
CA ILE A 42 -4.19 1.59 -0.78
C ILE A 42 -3.95 3.05 -1.12
N ALA A 43 -2.82 3.57 -0.67
CA ALA A 43 -2.18 4.77 -1.19
C ALA A 43 -1.27 4.41 -2.37
N LEU A 44 -1.43 5.12 -3.48
CA LEU A 44 -0.55 5.03 -4.64
C LEU A 44 0.39 6.25 -4.66
N ASN A 45 1.69 5.99 -4.68
CA ASN A 45 2.73 6.98 -4.89
C ASN A 45 3.53 6.67 -6.16
N VAL A 46 4.01 7.73 -6.81
CA VAL A 46 5.09 7.66 -7.80
C VAL A 46 6.28 8.37 -7.15
N ASP A 47 7.39 7.65 -7.02
CA ASP A 47 8.54 8.08 -6.22
C ASP A 47 8.10 8.52 -4.82
N ASP A 48 8.24 9.79 -4.47
CA ASP A 48 7.86 10.35 -3.15
C ASP A 48 6.57 11.20 -3.22
N SER A 49 5.86 11.17 -4.36
CA SER A 49 4.65 11.98 -4.61
C SER A 49 3.38 11.13 -4.59
N ARG A 50 2.38 11.57 -3.80
CA ARG A 50 1.07 10.93 -3.73
C ARG A 50 0.28 11.17 -5.02
N VAL A 51 -0.13 10.08 -5.67
CA VAL A 51 -1.06 10.11 -6.81
C VAL A 51 -2.51 10.09 -6.32
N GLY A 52 -2.81 9.25 -5.34
CA GLY A 52 -4.16 9.11 -4.81
C GLY A 52 -4.32 7.93 -3.87
N GLN A 53 -5.56 7.61 -3.53
CA GLN A 53 -5.87 6.42 -2.72
C GLN A 53 -7.19 5.78 -3.13
N THR A 54 -7.33 4.49 -2.83
CA THR A 54 -8.58 3.75 -3.04
C THR A 54 -9.61 4.09 -1.96
N SER A 55 -10.85 3.63 -2.14
CA SER A 55 -11.83 3.65 -1.05
C SER A 55 -11.52 2.59 0.00
N THR A 56 -11.83 2.88 1.25
CA THR A 56 -11.68 1.93 2.36
C THR A 56 -12.65 0.76 2.21
N LYS A 57 -12.13 -0.46 2.34
CA LYS A 57 -12.89 -1.70 2.42
C LYS A 57 -12.91 -2.17 3.86
N GLN A 58 -14.10 -2.18 4.44
CA GLN A 58 -14.26 -2.45 5.86
C GLN A 58 -14.17 -3.94 6.19
N LYS A 59 -13.63 -4.24 7.36
CA LYS A 59 -13.63 -5.55 8.03
C LYS A 59 -13.24 -6.70 7.11
N THR A 60 -12.09 -6.57 6.44
CA THR A 60 -11.55 -7.63 5.57
C THR A 60 -10.03 -7.61 5.51
N ASN A 61 -9.44 -8.81 5.49
CA ASN A 61 -8.02 -9.01 5.21
C ASN A 61 -7.77 -9.44 3.75
N SER A 62 -8.82 -9.58 2.95
CA SER A 62 -8.76 -9.86 1.52
C SER A 62 -9.65 -8.87 0.74
N PRO A 63 -9.29 -7.57 0.74
CA PRO A 63 -10.10 -6.52 0.13
C PRO A 63 -10.09 -6.59 -1.41
N ASN A 64 -11.25 -6.34 -2.01
CA ASN A 64 -11.39 -6.12 -3.44
C ASN A 64 -11.77 -4.65 -3.70
N TRP A 65 -10.83 -3.87 -4.24
CA TRP A 65 -11.00 -2.45 -4.53
C TRP A 65 -11.49 -2.19 -5.94
N ASN A 66 -10.95 -2.90 -6.94
CA ASN A 66 -11.18 -2.65 -8.36
C ASN A 66 -11.12 -1.15 -8.72
N HIS A 67 -10.09 -0.47 -8.22
CA HIS A 67 -9.90 0.97 -8.36
C HIS A 67 -8.90 1.27 -9.48
N GLU A 68 -9.15 2.33 -10.24
CA GLU A 68 -8.33 2.74 -11.38
C GLU A 68 -7.79 4.17 -11.17
N PHE A 69 -6.49 4.34 -11.34
CA PHE A 69 -5.80 5.63 -11.34
C PHE A 69 -5.29 5.92 -12.75
N CYS A 70 -5.37 7.19 -13.14
CA CYS A 70 -4.75 7.73 -14.35
C CYS A 70 -3.99 8.99 -13.93
N THR A 71 -2.69 9.03 -14.18
CA THR A 71 -1.86 10.19 -13.88
C THR A 71 -0.77 10.39 -14.92
N GLU A 72 -0.44 11.65 -15.20
CA GLU A 72 0.77 11.98 -15.90
C GLU A 72 1.96 11.84 -14.93
N VAL A 73 3.08 11.31 -15.44
CA VAL A 73 4.30 11.08 -14.69
C VAL A 73 5.46 11.75 -15.41
N HIS A 74 6.26 12.49 -14.64
CA HIS A 74 7.48 13.13 -15.11
C HIS A 74 8.66 12.57 -14.33
N GLU A 75 9.67 12.09 -15.06
CA GLU A 75 10.92 11.52 -14.51
C GLU A 75 10.73 10.40 -13.47
N GLY A 76 9.61 9.67 -13.54
CA GLY A 76 9.22 8.67 -12.56
C GLY A 76 10.12 7.44 -12.56
N ARG A 77 10.40 6.87 -11.39
CA ARG A 77 11.27 5.69 -11.26
C ARG A 77 10.58 4.50 -10.63
N ARG A 78 9.83 4.72 -9.55
CA ARG A 78 9.16 3.65 -8.80
C ARG A 78 7.70 3.98 -8.56
N LEU A 79 6.90 2.93 -8.51
CA LEU A 79 5.55 2.95 -7.97
C LEU A 79 5.58 2.32 -6.60
N GLU A 80 4.93 2.97 -5.65
CA GLU A 80 4.70 2.41 -4.33
C GLU A 80 3.19 2.29 -4.09
N LEU A 81 2.78 1.07 -3.73
CA LEU A 81 1.42 0.73 -3.34
C LEU A 81 1.45 0.38 -1.86
N SER A 82 1.02 1.30 -1.01
CA SER A 82 1.05 1.13 0.45
C SER A 82 -0.36 0.88 0.97
N VAL A 83 -0.54 -0.24 1.65
CA VAL A 83 -1.79 -0.65 2.31
C VAL A 83 -1.81 -0.07 3.72
N PHE A 84 -2.92 0.56 4.07
CA PHE A 84 -3.16 1.12 5.40
C PHE A 84 -4.44 0.56 6.01
N HIS A 85 -4.47 0.51 7.34
CA HIS A 85 -5.67 0.37 8.14
C HIS A 85 -6.22 1.76 8.49
N ASP A 86 -7.42 2.06 7.99
CA ASP A 86 -8.19 3.29 8.26
C ASP A 86 -8.57 3.33 9.74
N ALA A 87 -7.85 4.13 10.51
CA ALA A 87 -8.01 4.21 11.96
C ALA A 87 -9.17 5.17 12.29
N PRO A 88 -10.07 4.82 13.22
CA PRO A 88 -11.19 5.70 13.56
C PRO A 88 -10.76 7.08 14.09
N ILE A 89 -9.58 7.15 14.71
CA ILE A 89 -9.02 8.37 15.31
C ILE A 89 -7.49 8.33 15.12
N GLY A 90 -6.92 9.48 14.73
CA GLY A 90 -5.46 9.64 14.60
C GLY A 90 -4.96 9.30 13.19
N CYS A 91 -3.69 8.92 13.10
CA CYS A 91 -3.08 8.50 11.85
C CYS A 91 -3.43 7.04 11.54
N ASP A 92 -3.59 6.74 10.26
CA ASP A 92 -3.83 5.39 9.75
C ASP A 92 -2.61 4.50 9.94
N ASP A 93 -2.84 3.23 10.27
CA ASP A 93 -1.76 2.30 10.55
C ASP A 93 -1.24 1.68 9.25
N PHE A 94 0.06 1.77 9.00
CA PHE A 94 0.68 1.05 7.90
C PHE A 94 0.53 -0.48 8.08
N VAL A 95 0.19 -1.19 6.99
CA VAL A 95 0.03 -2.64 6.99
C VAL A 95 1.12 -3.33 6.20
N ALA A 96 1.29 -2.94 4.92
CA ALA A 96 2.27 -3.50 4.01
C ALA A 96 2.45 -2.58 2.81
N ASN A 97 3.52 -2.75 2.03
CA ASN A 97 3.65 -2.10 0.74
C ASN A 97 4.16 -3.05 -0.33
N CYS A 98 4.03 -2.67 -1.59
CA CYS A 98 4.87 -3.21 -2.65
C CYS A 98 5.43 -2.08 -3.51
N ILE A 99 6.68 -2.24 -3.90
CA ILE A 99 7.40 -1.29 -4.75
C ILE A 99 7.63 -1.97 -6.10
N ILE A 100 7.32 -1.26 -7.17
CA ILE A 100 7.53 -1.71 -8.55
C ILE A 100 8.45 -0.69 -9.22
N GLN A 101 9.62 -1.14 -9.67
CA GLN A 101 10.48 -0.28 -10.48
C GLN A 101 9.86 -0.13 -11.87
N LEU A 102 9.69 1.10 -12.34
CA LEU A 102 9.16 1.36 -13.68
C LEU A 102 10.10 0.85 -14.77
N GLU A 103 11.41 0.77 -14.47
CA GLU A 103 12.38 0.17 -15.38
C GLU A 103 12.08 -1.30 -15.68
N ASP A 104 11.60 -2.08 -14.69
CA ASP A 104 11.24 -3.49 -14.88
C ASP A 104 10.09 -3.64 -15.89
N ILE A 105 9.15 -2.70 -15.87
CA ILE A 105 8.02 -2.65 -16.80
C ILE A 105 8.53 -2.26 -18.19
N LEU A 106 9.34 -1.21 -18.29
CA LEU A 106 9.84 -0.69 -19.57
C LEU A 106 10.77 -1.67 -20.29
N HIS A 107 11.60 -2.41 -19.56
CA HIS A 107 12.50 -3.41 -20.12
C HIS A 107 11.79 -4.63 -20.71
N SER A 108 10.54 -4.90 -20.32
CA SER A 108 9.75 -5.98 -20.90
C SER A 108 9.40 -5.74 -22.38
N GLY A 109 9.59 -4.52 -22.90
CA GLY A 109 9.17 -4.12 -24.24
C GLY A 109 7.65 -3.96 -24.39
N SER A 110 6.89 -4.21 -23.31
CA SER A 110 5.44 -4.09 -23.26
C SER A 110 5.02 -2.72 -22.71
N LYS A 111 3.87 -2.23 -23.18
CA LYS A 111 3.17 -1.06 -22.58
C LYS A 111 2.17 -1.49 -21.49
N HIS A 112 2.01 -2.79 -21.28
CA HIS A 112 1.05 -3.37 -20.36
C HIS A 112 1.74 -4.34 -19.41
N PHE A 113 1.43 -4.22 -18.12
CA PHE A 113 1.91 -5.09 -17.06
C PHE A 113 0.71 -5.55 -16.21
N GLU A 114 0.58 -6.86 -16.02
CA GLU A 114 -0.43 -7.46 -15.15
C GLU A 114 0.19 -8.64 -14.43
N ASN A 115 0.31 -8.54 -13.10
CA ASN A 115 0.80 -9.61 -12.26
C ASN A 115 0.43 -9.38 -10.79
N TRP A 116 0.47 -10.45 -10.00
CA TRP A 116 0.51 -10.36 -8.55
C TRP A 116 1.86 -9.82 -8.10
N LYS A 117 1.85 -8.97 -7.07
CA LYS A 117 3.06 -8.50 -6.40
C LYS A 117 2.99 -8.87 -4.93
N VAL A 118 4.04 -9.53 -4.44
CA VAL A 118 4.18 -9.84 -3.02
C VAL A 118 4.40 -8.55 -2.26
N SER A 119 3.58 -8.30 -1.25
CA SER A 119 3.76 -7.17 -0.36
C SER A 119 4.82 -7.46 0.69
N THR A 120 5.65 -6.47 1.00
CA THR A 120 6.59 -6.51 2.11
C THR A 120 5.91 -5.89 3.33
N ILE A 121 6.00 -6.58 4.47
CA ILE A 121 5.69 -5.98 5.76
C ILE A 121 6.98 -5.33 6.23
N VAL A 122 7.02 -4.01 6.18
CA VAL A 122 8.12 -3.27 6.83
C VAL A 122 7.80 -3.27 8.32
N ASN A 123 8.56 -4.03 9.10
CA ASN A 123 8.55 -3.83 10.56
C ASN A 123 9.08 -2.41 10.76
N GLN A 124 8.20 -1.47 11.09
CA GLN A 124 8.68 -0.16 11.52
C GLN A 124 9.51 -0.39 12.79
N LEU A 125 10.82 -0.17 12.68
CA LEU A 125 11.63 0.10 13.85
C LEU A 125 11.01 1.37 14.45
N GLN A 126 10.39 1.23 15.62
CA GLN A 126 10.07 2.41 16.42
C GLN A 126 11.41 3.08 16.70
N GLU A 127 11.62 4.27 16.14
CA GLU A 127 12.55 5.21 16.76
C GLU A 127 11.91 5.55 18.10
N ASP A 128 12.45 4.97 19.16
CA ASP A 128 12.14 5.33 20.54
C ASP A 128 12.56 6.79 20.73
N ASP A 129 11.64 7.73 20.51
CA ASP A 129 11.75 9.09 21.02
C ASP A 129 11.57 9.02 22.55
N GLU A 130 12.66 8.62 23.21
CA GLU A 130 12.88 8.74 24.64
C GLU A 130 13.16 10.23 24.95
N GLU A 131 12.16 11.10 24.79
CA GLU A 131 12.22 12.45 25.36
C GLU A 131 12.07 12.32 26.88
N LYS A 132 13.21 12.26 27.55
CA LYS A 132 13.34 12.33 29.01
C LYS A 132 12.91 13.71 29.48
N GLU A 133 11.87 13.73 30.32
CA GLU A 133 11.64 14.79 31.31
C GLU A 133 12.28 14.40 32.65
#